data_AF-A0A7G8T8A4-F1
#
_entry.id   AF-A0A7G8T8A4-F1
#
_cell.length_a   1.000
_cell.length_b   1.000
_cell.length_c   1.000
_cell.angle_alpha   90.00
_cell.angle_beta   90.00
_cell.angle_gamma   90.00
#
_symmetry.space_group_name_H-M   'P 1'
#
loop_
_entity.id
_entity.type
_entity.pdbx_description
1 polymer ?
#
loop_
_entity_poly.entity_id
_entity_poly.type
_entity_poly.pdbx_seq_one_letter_code
_entity_poly.pdbx_strand_id
1 'polypeptide(L)'
;MVNEQHFREYLEREWAALPDALTACEVAGLLGYHRTTVNSWAAGTKSRLGKLPSIHYFGETVFAKEHLIAFLVSTVNIGFVEKSAKHRALIEAYRQAKEIRDDLVSC
;
A
#
# COMPACT_ATOMS: atom_id res chain seq x y z
N MET A 1 10.02 -14.56 0.35
CA MET A 1 9.98 -13.24 -0.31
C MET A 1 8.63 -13.11 -1.02
N VAL A 2 7.97 -11.96 -0.97
CA VAL A 2 6.68 -11.74 -1.64
C VAL A 2 6.92 -11.44 -3.12
N ASN A 3 6.21 -12.15 -4.02
CA ASN A 3 6.21 -11.81 -5.44
C ASN A 3 5.45 -10.49 -5.65
N GLU A 4 6.12 -9.49 -6.21
CA GLU A 4 5.60 -8.13 -6.37
C GLU A 4 4.41 -8.05 -7.34
N GLN A 5 4.42 -8.82 -8.43
CA GLN A 5 3.35 -8.84 -9.41
C GLN A 5 2.07 -9.44 -8.83
N HIS A 6 2.17 -10.58 -8.16
CA HIS A 6 1.01 -11.19 -7.50
C HIS A 6 0.48 -10.33 -6.34
N PHE A 7 1.37 -9.62 -5.63
CA PHE A 7 0.95 -8.70 -4.58
C PHE A 7 0.25 -7.46 -5.14
N ARG A 8 0.70 -6.92 -6.28
CA ARG A 8 0.00 -5.87 -7.02
C ARG A 8 -1.42 -6.30 -7.38
N GLU A 9 -1.57 -7.45 -8.02
CA GLU A 9 -2.88 -7.98 -8.44
C GLU A 9 -3.81 -8.22 -7.24
N TYR A 10 -3.26 -8.68 -6.11
CA TYR A 10 -4.00 -8.79 -4.87
C TYR A 10 -4.51 -7.43 -4.39
N LEU A 11 -3.65 -6.41 -4.33
CA LEU A 11 -4.05 -5.06 -3.90
C LEU A 11 -5.08 -4.44 -4.85
N GLU A 12 -4.92 -4.61 -6.17
CA GLU A 12 -5.86 -4.12 -7.17
C GLU A 12 -7.25 -4.75 -6.99
N ARG A 13 -7.32 -6.04 -6.64
CA ARG A 13 -8.59 -6.72 -6.32
C ARG A 13 -9.17 -6.29 -4.98
N GLU A 14 -8.35 -6.26 -3.94
CA GLU A 14 -8.76 -5.89 -2.57
C GLU A 14 -9.30 -4.46 -2.53
N TRP A 15 -8.73 -3.57 -3.35
CA TRP A 15 -9.06 -2.15 -3.39
C TRP A 15 -9.88 -1.75 -4.62
N ALA A 16 -10.51 -2.71 -5.29
CA ALA A 16 -11.33 -2.44 -6.47
C ALA A 16 -12.48 -1.46 -6.20
N ALA A 17 -13.06 -1.52 -4.98
CA ALA A 17 -14.14 -0.63 -4.55
C ALA A 17 -13.67 0.72 -3.98
N LEU A 18 -12.35 0.92 -3.78
CA LEU A 18 -11.84 2.21 -3.31
C LEU A 18 -11.85 3.25 -4.44
N PRO A 19 -12.06 4.54 -4.11
CA PRO A 19 -11.90 5.63 -5.07
C PRO A 19 -10.52 5.61 -5.76
N ASP A 20 -10.45 6.14 -6.98
CA ASP A 20 -9.18 6.20 -7.74
C ASP A 20 -8.19 7.22 -7.15
N ALA A 21 -8.67 8.13 -6.32
CA ALA A 21 -7.87 9.11 -5.60
C ALA A 21 -8.21 9.08 -4.11
N LEU A 22 -7.19 9.06 -3.27
CA LEU A 22 -7.30 8.97 -1.81
C LEU A 22 -6.51 10.12 -1.16
N THR A 23 -7.13 10.78 -0.19
CA THR A 23 -6.48 11.78 0.65
C THR A 23 -5.47 11.13 1.60
N ALA A 24 -4.52 11.93 2.11
CA ALA A 24 -3.59 11.46 3.14
C ALA A 24 -4.30 10.92 4.39
N CYS A 25 -5.48 11.45 4.72
CA CYS A 25 -6.29 10.97 5.85
C CYS A 25 -6.87 9.58 5.58
N GLU A 26 -7.42 9.35 4.38
CA GLU A 26 -7.95 8.04 3.99
C GLU A 26 -6.85 6.99 3.91
N VAL A 27 -5.70 7.33 3.30
CA VAL A 27 -4.53 6.43 3.25
C VAL A 27 -4.01 6.11 4.66
N ALA A 28 -3.98 7.09 5.55
CA ALA A 28 -3.62 6.89 6.95
C ALA A 28 -4.59 5.92 7.66
N GLY A 29 -5.89 6.05 7.45
CA GLY A 29 -6.91 5.16 7.99
C GLY A 29 -6.82 3.73 7.44
N LEU A 30 -6.63 3.62 6.12
CA LEU A 30 -6.51 2.36 5.39
C LEU A 30 -5.28 1.57 5.84
N LEU A 31 -4.12 2.22 5.85
CA LEU A 31 -2.84 1.59 6.14
C LEU A 31 -2.42 1.70 7.59
N GLY A 32 -3.16 2.39 8.46
CA GLY A 32 -2.85 2.51 9.88
C GLY A 32 -1.60 3.32 10.21
N TYR A 33 -1.29 4.33 9.40
CA TYR A 33 -0.20 5.29 9.65
C TYR A 33 -0.74 6.59 10.22
N HIS A 34 0.12 7.39 10.87
CA HIS A 34 -0.21 8.79 11.12
C HIS A 34 -0.27 9.57 9.80
N ARG A 35 -1.21 10.52 9.69
CA ARG A 35 -1.34 11.42 8.52
C ARG A 35 -0.02 12.12 8.18
N THR A 36 0.75 12.51 9.19
CA THR A 36 2.08 13.13 9.01
C THR A 36 3.09 12.19 8.35
N THR A 37 3.04 10.89 8.64
CA THR A 37 3.87 9.88 7.96
C THR A 37 3.46 9.76 6.50
N VAL A 38 2.17 9.69 6.19
CA VAL A 38 1.67 9.63 4.81
C VAL A 38 2.06 10.88 4.02
N ASN A 39 1.90 12.07 4.62
CA ASN A 39 2.34 13.33 4.00
C ASN A 39 3.86 13.36 3.77
N SER A 40 4.66 12.72 4.61
CA SER A 40 6.11 12.64 4.39
C SER A 40 6.49 11.79 3.18
N TRP A 41 5.64 10.86 2.73
CA TRP A 41 5.83 10.11 1.49
C TRP A 41 5.71 11.01 0.26
N ALA A 42 4.76 11.96 0.28
CA ALA A 42 4.62 12.98 -0.76
C ALA A 42 5.81 13.95 -0.82
N ALA A 43 6.47 14.20 0.31
CA ALA A 43 7.64 15.05 0.37
C ALA A 43 8.95 14.33 -0.04
N GLY A 44 8.96 12.99 -0.04
CA GLY A 44 10.17 12.19 -0.27
C GLY A 44 11.21 12.29 0.85
N THR A 45 10.91 12.97 1.95
CA THR A 45 11.88 13.32 3.01
C THR A 45 12.17 12.20 3.98
N LYS A 46 11.27 11.21 4.10
CA LYS A 46 11.41 10.06 5.03
C LYS A 46 11.43 8.70 4.33
N SER A 47 11.21 8.68 3.02
CA SER A 47 11.06 7.45 2.24
C SER A 47 12.35 7.15 1.49
N ARG A 48 13.07 6.09 1.87
CA ARG A 48 14.19 5.56 1.06
C ARG A 48 13.73 5.05 -0.32
N LEU A 49 12.42 4.97 -0.53
CA LEU A 49 11.75 4.48 -1.74
C LEU A 49 11.41 5.60 -2.72
N GLY A 50 11.79 6.84 -2.39
CA GLY A 50 11.49 8.02 -3.20
C GLY A 50 10.15 8.67 -2.86
N LYS A 51 9.82 9.68 -3.65
CA LYS A 51 8.63 10.52 -3.52
C LYS A 51 7.41 9.79 -4.09
N LEU A 52 6.35 9.62 -3.30
CA LEU A 52 5.06 9.13 -3.79
C LEU A 52 4.37 10.27 -4.57
N PRO A 53 4.06 10.07 -5.87
CA PRO A 53 3.37 11.10 -6.66
C PRO A 53 2.03 11.47 -6.03
N SER A 54 1.78 12.77 -5.96
CA SER A 54 0.62 13.35 -5.30
C SER A 54 0.32 14.73 -5.85
N ILE A 55 -0.91 15.18 -5.63
CA ILE A 55 -1.34 16.55 -5.89
C ILE A 55 -1.77 17.20 -4.57
N HIS A 56 -1.72 18.52 -4.51
CA HIS A 56 -2.35 19.30 -3.46
C HIS A 56 -3.67 19.87 -3.97
N TYR A 57 -4.76 19.55 -3.27
CA TYR A 57 -6.09 19.97 -3.64
C TYR A 57 -6.84 20.42 -2.38
N PHE A 58 -7.28 21.68 -2.34
CA PHE A 58 -7.98 22.29 -1.20
C PHE A 58 -7.29 22.07 0.17
N GLY A 59 -5.96 22.17 0.21
CA GLY A 59 -5.18 22.00 1.45
C GLY A 59 -4.94 20.56 1.89
N GLU A 60 -5.38 19.58 1.10
CA GLU A 60 -5.14 18.16 1.34
C GLU A 60 -4.16 17.58 0.30
N THR A 61 -3.33 16.64 0.75
CA THR A 61 -2.51 15.81 -0.13
C THR A 61 -3.36 14.66 -0.64
N VAL A 62 -3.42 14.51 -1.96
CA VAL A 62 -4.19 13.44 -2.62
C VAL A 62 -3.26 12.57 -3.45
N PHE A 63 -3.46 11.26 -3.36
CA PHE A 63 -2.68 10.23 -4.03
C PHE A 63 -3.58 9.45 -4.99
N ALA A 64 -3.09 9.16 -6.19
CA ALA A 64 -3.74 8.18 -7.05
C ALA A 64 -3.57 6.77 -6.45
N LYS A 65 -4.65 5.98 -6.44
CA LYS A 65 -4.69 4.61 -5.94
C LYS A 65 -3.62 3.74 -6.61
N GLU A 66 -3.43 3.88 -7.92
CA GLU A 66 -2.41 3.15 -8.68
C GLU A 66 -0.97 3.44 -8.20
N HIS A 67 -0.67 4.70 -7.87
CA HIS A 67 0.64 5.11 -7.37
C HIS A 67 0.86 4.60 -5.94
N LEU A 68 -0.19 4.60 -5.11
CA LEU A 68 -0.14 4.01 -3.79
C LEU A 68 0.13 2.49 -3.84
N ILE A 69 -0.56 1.77 -4.74
CA ILE A 69 -0.33 0.34 -4.96
C ILE A 69 1.12 0.10 -5.39
N ALA A 70 1.61 0.82 -6.41
CA ALA A 70 2.98 0.69 -6.89
C ALA A 70 4.01 0.95 -5.80
N PHE A 71 3.75 1.95 -4.94
CA PHE A 71 4.60 2.23 -3.79
C PHE A 71 4.62 1.06 -2.79
N LEU A 72 3.46 0.53 -2.40
CA LEU A 72 3.43 -0.58 -1.44
C LEU A 72 4.10 -1.84 -1.96
N VAL A 73 3.93 -2.12 -3.26
CA VAL A 73 4.58 -3.22 -3.95
C VAL A 73 6.10 -3.08 -3.87
N SER A 74 6.66 -1.89 -4.16
CA SER A 74 8.10 -1.67 -4.04
C SER A 74 8.62 -1.75 -2.59
N THR A 75 7.74 -1.54 -1.60
CA THR A 75 8.11 -1.64 -0.18
C THR A 75 7.96 -3.04 0.43
N VAL A 76 7.29 -3.97 -0.27
CA VAL A 76 6.77 -5.19 0.37
C VAL A 76 7.87 -6.07 0.95
N ASN A 77 9.00 -6.18 0.24
CA ASN A 77 10.16 -6.98 0.64
C ASN A 77 11.18 -6.22 1.48
N ILE A 78 10.97 -4.92 1.74
CA ILE A 78 11.90 -4.10 2.51
C ILE A 78 11.65 -4.30 4.01
N GLY A 79 12.58 -4.99 4.67
CA GLY A 79 12.46 -5.45 6.06
C GLY A 79 12.57 -4.38 7.15
N PHE A 80 12.89 -3.12 6.83
CA PHE A 80 13.28 -2.10 7.82
C PHE A 80 12.43 -0.82 7.87
N VAL A 81 11.41 -0.68 7.02
CA VAL A 81 10.46 0.43 7.19
C VAL A 81 9.52 0.03 8.33
N GLU A 82 9.34 0.88 9.35
CA GLU A 82 8.32 0.69 10.39
C GLU A 82 6.94 0.56 9.75
N LYS A 83 6.57 -0.67 9.38
CA LYS A 83 5.25 -0.98 8.85
C LYS A 83 4.28 -0.98 10.02
N SER A 84 3.23 -0.18 9.90
CA SER A 84 2.13 -0.21 10.85
C SER A 84 1.57 -1.64 11.00
N ALA A 85 0.83 -1.90 12.08
CA ALA A 85 0.16 -3.17 12.25
C ALA A 85 -0.80 -3.49 11.09
N LYS A 86 -1.54 -2.50 10.58
CA LYS A 86 -2.46 -2.68 9.44
C LYS A 86 -1.73 -3.01 8.14
N HIS A 87 -0.61 -2.34 7.86
CA HIS A 87 0.18 -2.66 6.66
C HIS A 87 0.78 -4.07 6.77
N ARG A 88 1.27 -4.48 7.95
CA ARG A 88 1.72 -5.87 8.16
C ARG A 88 0.59 -6.88 7.99
N ALA A 89 -0.60 -6.58 8.52
CA ALA A 89 -1.78 -7.43 8.36
C ALA A 89 -2.20 -7.57 6.89
N LEU A 90 -2.08 -6.51 6.08
CA LEU A 90 -2.36 -6.57 4.64
C LEU A 90 -1.41 -7.52 3.89
N ILE A 91 -0.13 -7.51 4.25
CA ILE A 91 0.87 -8.42 3.66
C ILE A 91 0.60 -9.87 4.10
N GLU A 92 0.18 -10.07 5.35
CA GLU A 92 -0.13 -11.40 5.88
C GLU A 92 -1.42 -11.97 5.28
N ALA A 93 -2.45 -11.15 5.11
CA ALA A 93 -3.68 -11.52 4.40
C ALA A 93 -3.39 -11.98 2.96
N TYR A 94 -2.48 -11.29 2.26
CA TYR A 94 -2.01 -11.75 0.94
C TYR A 94 -1.35 -13.14 1.01
N ARG A 95 -0.50 -13.39 2.01
CA ARG A 95 0.17 -14.70 2.16
C ARG A 95 -0.83 -15.83 2.36
N GLN A 96 -1.83 -15.62 3.22
CA GLN A 96 -2.90 -16.58 3.48
C GLN A 96 -3.79 -16.79 2.23
N ALA A 97 -4.16 -15.72 1.54
CA ALA A 97 -4.95 -15.79 0.32
C ALA A 97 -4.23 -16.53 -0.82
N LYS A 98 -2.89 -16.51 -0.81
CA LYS A 98 -2.06 -17.28 -1.74
C LYS A 98 -2.07 -18.77 -1.39
N GLU A 99 -1.87 -19.11 -0.12
CA GLU A 99 -1.86 -20.51 0.38
C GLU A 99 -3.16 -21.24 0.03
N ILE A 100 -4.31 -20.61 0.29
CA ILE A 100 -5.64 -21.16 -0.05
C ILE A 100 -5.79 -21.42 -1.56
N ARG A 101 -5.23 -20.55 -2.41
CA ARG A 101 -5.33 -20.70 -3.87
C ARG A 101 -4.45 -21.82 -4.40
N ASP A 102 -3.25 -21.95 -3.84
CA ASP A 102 -2.31 -23.01 -4.20
C ASP A 102 -2.87 -24.40 -3.76
N ASP A 103 -3.61 -24.46 -2.65
CA ASP A 103 -4.30 -25.68 -2.18
C ASP A 103 -5.49 -26.08 -3.07
N LEU A 104 -6.26 -25.12 -3.60
CA LEU A 104 -7.40 -25.38 -4.48
C LEU A 104 -7.01 -25.81 -5.90
N VAL A 105 -5.77 -25.56 -6.33
CA VAL A 105 -5.23 -25.98 -7.64
C VAL A 105 -4.53 -27.34 -7.55
N SER A 106 -4.27 -27.84 -6.34
CA SER A 106 -3.60 -29.11 -6.07
C SER A 106 -4.55 -30.30 -5.88
N CYS A 107 -5.86 -30.10 -6.10
CA CYS A 107 -6.91 -31.13 -6.09
C CYS A 107 -7.52 -31.28 -7.48
#